data_AF-Q75Z91-F1
#
_entry.id   AF-Q75Z91-F1
#
_cell.length_a   1.000
_cell.length_b   1.000
_cell.length_c   1.000
_cell.angle_alpha   90.00
_cell.angle_beta   90.00
_cell.angle_gamma   90.00
#
_symmetry.space_group_name_H-M   'P 1'
#
loop_
_entity.id
_entity.type
_entity.pdbx_description
1 polymer ?
#
loop_
_entity_poly.entity_id
_entity_poly.type
_entity_poly.pdbx_seq_one_letter_code
_entity_poly.pdbx_strand_id
1 'polypeptide(L)'
;MIVRNLDEARKTDRLVTAENGNWDSTRLVLANDNAGFSFHITRIFPGTETHIHYKNHYEAVFCYEGEGEVETLADGKIWPIKAGDIYLLDQHDEHLLRGKEKGMTVACVFTPPIT
;
A
#
# COMPACT_ATOMS: atom_id res chain seq x y z
N MET A 1 -6.85 1.49 -24.32
CA MET A 1 -7.35 0.58 -23.26
C MET A 1 -6.17 -0.24 -22.76
N ILE A 2 -5.96 -0.33 -21.45
CA ILE A 2 -4.87 -1.08 -20.83
C ILE A 2 -5.49 -2.21 -20.01
N VAL A 3 -5.02 -3.44 -20.20
CA VAL A 3 -5.45 -4.62 -19.44
C VAL A 3 -4.20 -5.33 -18.96
N ARG A 4 -4.13 -5.67 -17.67
CA ARG A 4 -3.00 -6.36 -17.04
C ARG A 4 -3.54 -7.41 -16.07
N ASN A 5 -2.86 -8.54 -15.98
CA ASN A 5 -3.10 -9.55 -14.96
C ASN A 5 -2.09 -9.37 -13.80
N LEU A 6 -2.55 -9.51 -12.56
CA LEU A 6 -1.72 -9.35 -11.37
C LEU A 6 -0.57 -10.36 -11.31
N ASP A 7 -0.83 -11.63 -11.59
CA ASP A 7 0.16 -12.70 -11.49
C ASP A 7 1.21 -12.66 -12.62
N GLU A 8 0.84 -12.11 -13.77
CA GLU A 8 1.79 -11.80 -14.84
C GLU A 8 2.66 -10.60 -14.47
N ALA A 9 2.06 -9.52 -13.95
CA ALA A 9 2.79 -8.32 -13.52
C ALA A 9 3.77 -8.62 -12.39
N ARG A 10 3.45 -9.56 -11.50
CA ARG A 10 4.36 -10.04 -10.43
C ARG A 10 5.66 -10.65 -10.95
N LYS A 11 5.71 -11.06 -12.22
CA LYS A 11 6.89 -11.69 -12.83
C LYS A 11 7.77 -10.69 -13.57
N THR A 12 7.46 -9.40 -13.52
CA THR A 12 8.23 -8.33 -14.18
C THR A 12 8.81 -7.35 -13.17
N ASP A 13 9.48 -6.32 -13.68
CA ASP A 13 9.88 -5.09 -12.97
C ASP A 13 8.74 -4.34 -12.25
N ARG A 14 7.48 -4.71 -12.48
CA ARG A 14 6.32 -4.14 -11.79
C ARG A 14 6.18 -4.66 -10.36
N LEU A 15 6.80 -5.78 -10.01
CA LEU A 15 6.93 -6.21 -8.62
C LEU A 15 8.10 -5.47 -7.97
N VAL A 16 7.80 -4.62 -7.00
CA VAL A 16 8.81 -3.98 -6.16
C VAL A 16 8.76 -4.62 -4.78
N THR A 17 9.90 -5.07 -4.28
CA THR A 17 10.05 -5.61 -2.93
C THR A 17 10.79 -4.60 -2.07
N ALA A 18 10.33 -4.40 -0.84
CA ALA A 18 11.01 -3.54 0.11
C ALA A 18 12.40 -4.09 0.47
N GLU A 19 13.41 -3.23 0.56
CA GLU A 19 14.78 -3.64 0.95
C GLU A 19 14.83 -4.25 2.36
N ASN A 20 13.95 -3.78 3.25
CA ASN A 20 13.80 -4.33 4.60
C ASN A 20 13.03 -5.67 4.64
N GLY A 21 12.51 -6.14 3.50
CA GLY A 21 11.77 -7.38 3.40
C GLY A 21 10.41 -7.35 4.08
N ASN A 22 9.80 -6.16 4.30
CA ASN A 22 8.51 -6.06 4.98
C ASN A 22 7.29 -6.23 4.07
N TRP A 23 7.44 -5.90 2.80
CA TRP A 23 6.34 -5.92 1.85
C TRP A 23 6.83 -6.10 0.42
N ASP A 24 5.89 -6.47 -0.45
CA ASP A 24 6.02 -6.29 -1.88
C ASP A 24 4.80 -5.59 -2.46
N SER A 25 5.00 -4.87 -3.56
CA SER A 25 3.97 -4.07 -4.22
C SER A 25 4.03 -4.31 -5.72
N THR A 26 2.94 -4.84 -6.28
CA THR A 26 2.80 -5.01 -7.73
C THR A 26 2.12 -3.79 -8.32
N ARG A 27 2.87 -3.05 -9.14
CA ARG A 27 2.46 -1.77 -9.74
C ARG A 27 1.65 -1.98 -11.01
N LEU A 28 0.33 -1.82 -10.93
CA LEU A 28 -0.60 -2.11 -12.04
C LEU A 28 -0.92 -0.89 -12.89
N VAL A 29 -0.87 0.32 -12.33
CA VAL A 29 -0.98 1.59 -13.06
C VAL A 29 0.11 2.52 -12.54
N LEU A 30 0.85 3.17 -13.44
CA LEU A 30 1.95 4.10 -13.11
C LEU A 30 1.78 5.45 -13.82
N ALA A 31 2.62 6.43 -13.47
CA ALA A 31 2.59 7.76 -14.06
C ALA A 31 2.67 7.74 -15.60
N ASN A 32 3.45 6.82 -16.18
CA ASN A 32 3.60 6.68 -17.64
C ASN A 32 2.34 6.13 -18.34
N ASP A 33 1.36 5.59 -17.60
CA ASP A 33 0.05 5.22 -18.14
C ASP A 33 -0.88 6.44 -18.28
N ASN A 34 -0.48 7.62 -17.78
CA ASN A 34 -1.18 8.91 -17.91
C ASN A 34 -2.65 8.91 -17.43
N ALA A 35 -2.95 8.15 -16.37
CA ALA A 35 -4.30 8.01 -15.81
C ALA A 35 -4.63 9.02 -14.70
N GLY A 36 -3.65 9.82 -14.24
CA GLY A 36 -3.80 10.78 -13.13
C GLY A 36 -3.67 10.18 -11.73
N PHE A 37 -3.50 8.86 -11.61
CA PHE A 37 -3.24 8.13 -10.37
C PHE A 37 -2.40 6.88 -10.67
N SER A 38 -1.82 6.29 -9.64
CA SER A 38 -1.19 4.97 -9.72
C SER A 38 -1.95 3.98 -8.85
N PHE A 39 -1.97 2.71 -9.25
CA PHE A 39 -2.73 1.65 -8.60
C PHE A 39 -1.85 0.43 -8.38
N HIS A 40 -1.88 -0.11 -7.17
CA HIS A 40 -0.96 -1.15 -6.72
C HIS A 40 -1.68 -2.19 -5.89
N ILE A 41 -1.22 -3.43 -5.97
CA ILE A 41 -1.58 -4.48 -5.01
C ILE A 41 -0.35 -4.77 -4.17
N THR A 42 -0.43 -4.46 -2.88
CA THR A 42 0.69 -4.57 -1.94
C THR A 42 0.40 -5.65 -0.91
N ARG A 43 1.38 -6.51 -0.65
CA ARG A 43 1.35 -7.50 0.43
C ARG A 43 2.25 -7.02 1.55
N ILE A 44 1.69 -6.84 2.73
CA ILE A 44 2.40 -6.55 3.97
C ILE A 44 2.61 -7.88 4.69
N PHE A 45 3.85 -8.24 4.97
CA PHE A 45 4.16 -9.57 5.49
C PHE A 45 3.90 -9.68 6.99
N PRO A 46 3.67 -10.91 7.50
CA PRO A 46 3.38 -11.17 8.90
C PRO A 46 4.41 -10.60 9.88
N GLY A 47 3.93 -9.92 10.93
CA GLY A 47 4.75 -9.43 12.04
C GLY A 47 5.74 -8.32 11.67
N THR A 48 5.61 -7.74 10.48
CA THR A 48 6.49 -6.67 10.01
C THR A 48 5.95 -5.30 10.40
N GLU A 49 6.85 -4.32 10.53
CA GLU A 49 6.52 -2.92 10.81
C GLU A 49 7.28 -2.03 9.83
N THR A 50 6.56 -1.12 9.17
CA THR A 50 7.16 -0.14 8.25
C THR A 50 6.76 1.27 8.66
N HIS A 51 7.76 2.15 8.80
CA HIS A 51 7.56 3.59 8.95
C HIS A 51 7.38 4.26 7.59
N ILE A 52 6.34 5.06 7.45
CA ILE A 52 5.90 5.63 6.18
C ILE A 52 5.48 7.09 6.39
N HIS A 53 5.91 7.97 5.47
CA HIS A 53 5.49 9.37 5.42
C HIS A 53 5.51 9.91 3.97
N TYR A 54 4.36 9.88 3.30
CA TYR A 54 4.22 10.39 1.94
C TYR A 54 3.91 11.89 1.93
N LYS A 55 4.96 12.73 1.93
CA LYS A 55 4.83 14.20 1.96
C LYS A 55 4.22 14.82 0.69
N ASN A 56 4.25 14.09 -0.42
CA ASN A 56 3.91 14.62 -1.74
C ASN A 56 2.79 13.84 -2.44
N HIS A 57 2.20 12.86 -1.75
CA HIS A 57 1.14 12.02 -2.29
C HIS A 57 0.05 11.84 -1.24
N TYR A 58 -1.19 11.80 -1.70
CA TYR A 58 -2.28 11.18 -0.97
C TYR A 58 -2.30 9.70 -1.32
N GLU A 59 -2.61 8.85 -0.34
CA GLU A 59 -2.78 7.43 -0.54
C GLU A 59 -4.09 6.95 0.10
N ALA A 60 -4.90 6.27 -0.71
CA ALA A 60 -6.06 5.50 -0.24
C ALA A 60 -5.71 4.01 -0.27
N VAL A 61 -5.96 3.30 0.83
CA VAL A 61 -5.56 1.90 1.00
C VAL A 61 -6.76 1.08 1.46
N PHE A 62 -7.20 0.17 0.60
CA PHE A 62 -8.28 -0.77 0.89
C PHE A 62 -7.70 -2.14 1.24
N CYS A 63 -8.03 -2.68 2.41
CA CYS A 63 -7.64 -4.02 2.81
C CYS A 63 -8.58 -5.04 2.18
N TYR A 64 -8.04 -5.91 1.31
CA TYR A 64 -8.81 -6.95 0.64
C TYR A 64 -8.71 -8.30 1.36
N GLU A 65 -7.59 -8.58 2.02
CA GLU A 65 -7.33 -9.84 2.72
C GLU A 65 -6.42 -9.62 3.93
N GLY A 66 -6.61 -10.42 4.98
CA GLY A 66 -5.77 -10.42 6.17
C GLY A 66 -6.11 -9.31 7.16
N GLU A 67 -5.16 -9.03 8.05
CA GLU A 67 -5.31 -8.03 9.11
C GLU A 67 -3.98 -7.39 9.50
N GLY A 68 -4.08 -6.16 9.96
CA GLY A 68 -2.96 -5.32 10.34
C GLY A 68 -3.40 -4.20 11.25
N GLU A 69 -2.58 -3.16 11.31
CA GLU A 69 -2.91 -1.91 11.97
C GLU A 69 -2.09 -0.75 11.41
N VAL A 70 -2.66 0.44 11.53
CA VAL A 70 -2.01 1.72 11.21
C VAL A 70 -1.94 2.54 12.49
N GLU A 71 -0.75 2.99 12.86
CA GLU A 71 -0.55 3.91 13.98
C GLU A 71 -0.19 5.30 13.44
N THR A 72 -1.03 6.30 13.70
CA THR A 72 -0.76 7.70 13.35
C THR A 72 0.20 8.32 14.36
N LEU A 73 1.38 8.76 13.92
CA LEU A 73 2.41 9.26 14.84
C LEU A 73 2.11 10.64 15.44
N ALA A 74 1.19 11.39 14.84
CA ALA A 74 0.78 12.70 15.34
C ALA A 74 0.07 12.62 16.70
N ASP A 75 -0.70 11.56 16.94
CA ASP A 75 -1.52 11.37 18.15
C ASP A 75 -1.31 10.00 18.83
N GLY A 76 -0.50 9.11 18.25
CA GLY A 76 -0.25 7.76 18.74
C GLY A 76 -1.45 6.83 18.61
N LYS A 77 -2.47 7.19 17.82
CA LYS A 77 -3.68 6.40 17.69
C LYS A 77 -3.45 5.19 16.80
N ILE A 78 -3.81 4.01 17.33
CA ILE A 78 -3.73 2.74 16.60
C ILE A 78 -5.11 2.38 16.06
N TRP A 79 -5.16 2.17 14.75
CA TRP A 79 -6.33 1.76 13.99
C TRP A 79 -6.16 0.31 13.54
N PRO A 80 -6.93 -0.65 14.12
CA PRO A 80 -6.96 -2.01 13.59
C PRO A 80 -7.55 -2.01 12.18
N ILE A 81 -6.90 -2.72 11.26
CA ILE A 81 -7.35 -2.85 9.87
C ILE A 81 -7.60 -4.32 9.55
N LYS A 82 -8.73 -4.63 8.92
CA LYS A 82 -9.09 -5.96 8.42
C LYS A 82 -9.71 -5.88 7.03
N ALA A 83 -9.89 -7.03 6.38
CA ALA A 83 -10.53 -7.11 5.08
C ALA A 83 -11.89 -6.36 5.06
N GLY A 84 -12.07 -5.47 4.07
CA GLY A 84 -13.22 -4.59 3.93
C GLY A 84 -13.01 -3.17 4.45
N ASP A 85 -11.98 -2.92 5.27
CA ASP A 85 -11.66 -1.59 5.75
C ASP A 85 -10.87 -0.79 4.70
N ILE A 86 -11.04 0.53 4.75
CA ILE A 86 -10.25 1.50 4.00
C ILE A 86 -9.69 2.54 4.96
N TYR A 87 -8.45 2.95 4.74
CA TYR A 87 -7.90 4.17 5.34
C TYR A 87 -7.37 5.10 4.24
N LEU A 88 -7.39 6.39 4.54
CA LEU A 88 -6.94 7.46 3.65
C LEU A 88 -5.97 8.34 4.43
N LEU A 89 -4.77 8.55 3.88
CA LEU A 89 -3.76 9.44 4.43
C LEU A 89 -3.97 10.86 3.88
N ASP A 90 -5.09 11.49 4.26
CA ASP A 90 -5.55 12.76 3.70
C ASP A 90 -4.76 13.98 4.19
N GLN A 91 -3.94 13.84 5.23
CA GLN A 91 -3.12 14.92 5.78
C GLN A 91 -1.63 14.65 5.63
N HIS A 92 -1.25 13.76 4.71
CA HIS A 92 0.12 13.25 4.56
C HIS A 92 0.61 12.61 5.86
N ASP A 93 -0.27 11.85 6.51
CA ASP A 93 -0.08 11.32 7.85
C ASP A 93 1.18 10.44 7.94
N GLU A 94 2.09 10.84 8.83
CA GLU A 94 3.20 9.99 9.22
C GLU A 94 2.70 8.85 10.09
N HIS A 95 3.00 7.61 9.72
CA HIS A 95 2.42 6.44 10.35
C HIS A 95 3.33 5.23 10.36
N LEU A 96 3.04 4.30 11.26
CA LEU A 96 3.56 2.93 11.22
C LEU A 96 2.47 2.01 10.67
N LEU A 97 2.84 1.19 9.69
CA LEU A 97 1.99 0.14 9.15
C LEU A 97 2.54 -1.22 9.58
N ARG A 98 1.68 -2.03 10.22
CA ARG A 98 2.05 -3.36 10.71
C ARG A 98 1.16 -4.44 10.13
N GLY A 99 1.77 -5.50 9.62
CA GLY A 99 1.07 -6.75 9.32
C GLY A 99 0.96 -7.59 10.59
N LYS A 100 -0.25 -8.03 10.97
CA LYS A 100 -0.42 -8.93 12.14
C LYS A 100 0.03 -10.35 11.81
N GLU A 101 -0.42 -11.36 12.56
CA GLU A 101 0.03 -12.76 12.46
C GLU A 101 -0.03 -13.34 11.04
N LYS A 102 -0.99 -12.91 10.21
CA LYS A 102 -1.15 -13.39 8.82
C LYS A 102 -0.73 -12.37 7.75
N GLY A 103 -0.27 -11.19 8.16
CA GLY A 103 -0.07 -10.07 7.25
C GLY A 103 -1.39 -9.59 6.62
N MET A 104 -1.28 -8.76 5.59
CA MET A 104 -2.44 -8.25 4.85
C MET A 104 -2.11 -7.96 3.39
N THR A 105 -3.11 -8.12 2.52
CA THR A 105 -3.04 -7.72 1.11
C THR A 105 -3.97 -6.53 0.89
N VAL A 106 -3.41 -5.45 0.35
CA VAL A 106 -4.12 -4.19 0.16
C VAL A 106 -4.09 -3.73 -1.29
N ALA A 107 -5.11 -3.00 -1.69
CA ALA A 107 -5.14 -2.21 -2.90
C ALA A 107 -4.84 -0.74 -2.55
N CYS A 108 -3.78 -0.19 -3.13
CA CYS A 108 -3.35 1.18 -2.91
C CYS A 108 -3.60 2.05 -4.14
N VAL A 109 -4.12 3.26 -3.93
CA VAL A 109 -4.22 4.32 -4.94
C VAL A 109 -3.39 5.50 -4.46
N PHE A 110 -2.48 6.00 -5.30
CA PHE A 110 -1.75 7.24 -5.04
C PHE A 110 -2.13 8.34 -6.03
N THR A 111 -2.24 9.57 -5.51
CA THR A 111 -2.31 10.79 -6.30
C THR A 111 -1.41 11.89 -5.69
N PRO A 112 -0.49 12.52 -6.45
CA PRO A 112 -0.10 12.23 -7.84
C PRO A 112 0.38 10.78 -8.06
N PRO A 113 0.45 10.27 -9.30
CA PRO A 113 0.86 8.88 -9.56
C PRO A 113 2.34 8.65 -9.21
N ILE A 114 2.65 7.45 -8.69
CA ILE A 114 4.02 6.95 -8.54
C ILE A 114 4.65 6.70 -9.92
N THR A 115 5.96 6.95 -10.03
CA THR A 115 6.78 6.70 -11.23
C THR A 115 7.42 5.31 -11.23
#